data_AF-A0A381Z1H7-F1
#
_entry.id   AF-A0A381Z1H7-F1
#
_cell.length_a   1.000
_cell.length_b   1.000
_cell.length_c   1.000
_cell.angle_alpha   90.00
_cell.angle_beta   90.00
_cell.angle_gamma   90.00
#
_symmetry.space_group_name_H-M   'P 1'
#
loop_
_entity.id
_entity.type
_entity.pdbx_description
1 polymer ?
#
loop_
_entity_poly.entity_id
_entity_poly.type
_entity_poly.pdbx_seq_one_letter_code
_entity_poly.pdbx_strand_id
1 'polypeptide(L)'
;MSTAVADILDDGGILIAEAGTGIGKTLAYLVPIILSRKRVLISTGTKNLQEQIYFKDLPALEEALGVRFTATYMKGRANYLCLHRFEAQYQNPTPRSATDDAYLTTIKKWLAVTETGDRAELENIPEDLPSWHDISATNENCIGRECTQYEECFVTRMRQRASASDLVIVNHHLLCADAAVRQSAYGEVIPTCDYAVIDEAHQLEEIATQY
;
A
#
# COMPACT_ATOMS: atom_id res chain seq x y z
N MET A 1 15.05 13.79 17.40
CA MET A 1 14.72 12.93 16.25
C MET A 1 14.45 13.76 14.98
N SER A 2 13.46 14.65 14.96
CA SER A 2 13.12 15.43 13.74
C SER A 2 14.30 16.16 13.09
N THR A 3 15.11 16.90 13.87
CA THR A 3 16.32 17.55 13.35
C THR A 3 17.30 16.56 12.73
N ALA A 4 17.56 15.43 13.39
CA ALA A 4 18.45 14.41 12.85
C ALA A 4 17.91 13.78 11.55
N VAL A 5 16.59 13.65 11.39
CA VAL A 5 16.00 13.20 10.13
C VAL A 5 16.21 14.26 9.03
N ALA A 6 16.02 15.55 9.35
CA ALA A 6 16.29 16.64 8.41
C ALA A 6 17.76 16.66 7.97
N ASP A 7 18.71 16.50 8.91
CA ASP A 7 20.13 16.46 8.60
C ASP A 7 20.47 15.31 7.63
N ILE A 8 19.90 14.11 7.83
CA ILE A 8 20.07 12.99 6.89
C ILE A 8 19.43 13.27 5.53
N LEU A 9 18.27 13.93 5.52
CA LEU A 9 17.64 14.31 4.27
C LEU A 9 18.52 15.32 3.52
N ASP A 10 19.23 16.23 4.17
CA ASP A 10 20.08 17.22 3.48
C ASP A 10 21.46 16.66 3.10
N ASP A 11 22.14 16.01 4.05
CA ASP A 11 23.54 15.57 3.92
C ASP A 11 23.68 14.12 3.40
N GLY A 12 22.60 13.34 3.45
CA GLY A 12 22.62 11.90 3.19
C GLY A 12 23.11 11.08 4.39
N GLY A 13 23.07 9.75 4.25
CA GLY A 13 23.56 8.81 5.25
C GLY A 13 22.48 7.91 5.85
N ILE A 14 22.80 7.30 7.00
CA ILE A 14 21.93 6.36 7.71
C ILE A 14 21.75 6.85 9.15
N LEU A 15 20.50 6.93 9.58
CA LEU A 15 20.12 7.20 10.97
C LEU A 15 19.41 5.99 11.56
N ILE A 16 19.92 5.54 12.71
CA ILE A 16 19.23 4.60 13.59
C ILE A 16 18.79 5.41 14.81
N ALA A 17 17.49 5.44 15.06
CA ALA A 17 16.91 6.19 16.17
C ALA A 17 15.91 5.32 16.93
N GLU A 18 15.99 5.37 18.25
CA GLU A 18 15.01 4.77 19.15
C GLU A 18 14.11 5.88 19.71
N ALA A 19 12.81 5.62 19.69
CA ALA A 19 11.79 6.52 20.22
C ALA A 19 10.74 5.67 20.94
N GLY A 20 10.48 5.98 22.20
CA GLY A 20 9.44 5.31 22.98
C GLY A 20 8.06 5.43 22.34
N THR A 21 7.16 4.50 22.66
CA THR A 21 5.78 4.53 22.14
C THR A 21 5.05 5.81 22.56
N GLY A 22 4.31 6.41 21.64
CA GLY A 22 3.46 7.58 21.94
C GLY A 22 4.19 8.93 22.01
N ILE A 23 5.51 9.00 21.78
CA ILE A 23 6.26 10.27 21.82
C ILE A 23 6.23 11.07 20.50
N GLY A 24 5.42 10.64 19.53
CA GLY A 24 5.30 11.31 18.23
C GLY A 24 6.38 10.92 17.21
N LYS A 25 6.87 9.66 17.25
CA LYS A 25 7.86 9.13 16.30
C LYS A 25 7.44 9.36 14.84
N THR A 26 6.18 9.05 14.52
CA THR A 26 5.61 9.25 13.18
C THR A 26 5.73 10.70 12.71
N LEU A 27 5.28 11.66 13.52
CA LEU A 27 5.38 13.08 13.18
C LEU A 27 6.84 13.54 13.06
N ALA A 28 7.70 13.04 13.92
CA ALA A 28 9.10 13.42 13.94
C ALA A 28 9.88 12.97 12.69
N TYR A 29 9.47 11.93 11.96
CA TYR A 29 10.02 11.67 10.62
C TYR A 29 9.18 12.29 9.50
N LEU A 30 7.85 12.33 9.60
CA LEU A 30 6.99 12.83 8.52
C LEU A 30 7.16 14.33 8.26
N VAL A 31 7.28 15.16 9.30
CA VAL A 31 7.41 16.61 9.16
C VAL A 31 8.63 16.99 8.30
N PRO A 32 9.87 16.58 8.63
CA PRO A 32 11.03 16.92 7.81
C PRO A 32 10.96 16.30 6.41
N ILE A 33 10.39 15.09 6.25
CA ILE A 33 10.16 14.48 4.94
C ILE A 33 9.28 15.36 4.04
N ILE A 34 8.11 15.77 4.54
CA ILE A 34 7.17 16.60 3.78
C ILE A 34 7.79 17.93 3.39
N LEU A 35 8.53 18.56 4.32
CA LEU A 35 9.18 19.84 4.07
C LEU A 35 10.37 19.74 3.11
N SER A 36 11.06 18.59 3.07
CA SER A 36 12.21 18.37 2.19
C SER A 36 11.85 18.31 0.70
N ARG A 37 10.58 18.02 0.36
CA ARG A 37 10.10 17.78 -1.01
C ARG A 37 10.82 16.63 -1.74
N LYS A 38 11.59 15.82 -1.01
CA LYS A 38 12.24 14.63 -1.55
C LYS A 38 11.25 13.50 -1.64
N ARG A 39 11.53 12.56 -2.53
CA ARG A 39 10.69 11.39 -2.69
C ARG A 39 11.07 10.33 -1.67
N VAL A 40 10.16 9.96 -0.77
CA VAL A 40 10.48 9.09 0.36
C VAL A 40 9.56 7.87 0.43
N LEU A 41 10.19 6.70 0.56
CA LEU A 41 9.53 5.44 0.90
C LEU A 41 9.38 5.33 2.42
N ILE A 42 8.19 4.98 2.90
CA ILE A 42 7.93 4.70 4.30
C ILE A 42 7.46 3.25 4.40
N SER A 43 8.20 2.42 5.11
CA SER A 43 7.82 1.04 5.40
C SER A 43 7.47 0.91 6.88
N THR A 44 6.38 0.25 7.21
CA THR A 44 5.94 0.00 8.60
C THR A 44 5.56 -1.46 8.85
N GLY A 45 5.44 -1.86 10.11
CA GLY A 45 5.21 -3.25 10.51
C GLY A 45 3.90 -3.87 10.03
N THR A 46 2.80 -3.12 10.06
CA THR A 46 1.45 -3.66 9.78
C THR A 46 0.64 -2.80 8.82
N LYS A 47 -0.38 -3.39 8.18
CA LYS A 47 -1.30 -2.66 7.30
C LYS A 47 -2.09 -1.59 8.07
N ASN A 48 -2.43 -1.85 9.33
CA ASN A 48 -3.16 -0.89 10.16
C ASN A 48 -2.30 0.35 10.48
N LEU A 49 -1.00 0.16 10.77
CA LEU A 49 -0.08 1.29 10.94
C LEU A 49 0.10 2.07 9.63
N GLN A 50 0.19 1.37 8.51
CA GLN A 50 0.26 1.98 7.18
C GLN A 50 -0.98 2.86 6.90
N GLU A 51 -2.18 2.34 7.17
CA GLU A 51 -3.44 3.07 7.01
C GLU A 51 -3.53 4.25 7.99
N GLN A 52 -3.06 4.10 9.22
CA GLN A 52 -3.01 5.20 10.18
C GLN A 52 -2.14 6.35 9.65
N ILE A 53 -0.95 6.04 9.12
CA ILE A 53 -0.08 7.05 8.51
C ILE A 53 -0.81 7.76 7.37
N TYR A 54 -1.44 6.99 6.47
CA TYR A 54 -2.06 7.54 5.25
C TYR A 54 -3.36 8.31 5.50
N PHE A 55 -4.31 7.75 6.25
CA PHE A 55 -5.65 8.31 6.42
C PHE A 55 -5.77 9.29 7.60
N LYS A 56 -4.81 9.30 8.52
CA LYS A 56 -4.86 10.14 9.73
C LYS A 56 -3.68 11.09 9.83
N ASP A 57 -2.46 10.56 9.85
CA ASP A 57 -1.28 11.38 10.17
C ASP A 57 -0.93 12.34 9.02
N LEU A 58 -0.99 11.89 7.76
CA LEU A 58 -0.73 12.75 6.60
C LEU A 58 -1.77 13.88 6.42
N PRO A 59 -3.09 13.65 6.46
CA PRO A 59 -4.07 14.74 6.37
C PRO A 59 -3.92 15.76 7.49
N ALA A 60 -3.65 15.31 8.72
CA ALA A 60 -3.41 16.21 9.85
C ALA A 60 -2.15 17.08 9.63
N LEU A 61 -1.11 16.53 9.01
CA LEU A 61 0.10 17.27 8.67
C LEU A 61 -0.09 18.23 7.50
N GLU A 62 -0.88 17.86 6.49
CA GLU A 62 -1.23 18.76 5.39
C GLU A 62 -1.96 20.01 5.91
N GLU A 63 -2.94 19.82 6.80
CA GLU A 63 -3.67 20.91 7.45
C GLU A 63 -2.74 21.76 8.34
N ALA A 64 -1.94 21.12 9.20
CA ALA A 64 -1.10 21.83 10.16
C ALA A 64 0.06 22.60 9.52
N LEU A 65 0.66 22.06 8.44
CA LEU A 65 1.80 22.67 7.76
C LEU A 65 1.39 23.65 6.66
N GLY A 66 0.16 23.55 6.14
CA GLY A 66 -0.28 24.34 4.99
C GLY A 66 0.50 24.02 3.71
N VAL A 67 1.06 22.82 3.63
CA VAL A 67 1.91 22.36 2.53
C VAL A 67 1.23 21.23 1.80
N ARG A 68 1.03 21.39 0.49
CA ARG A 68 0.54 20.31 -0.37
C ARG A 68 1.65 19.33 -0.71
N PHE A 69 1.36 18.05 -0.62
CA PHE A 69 2.22 16.94 -1.07
C PHE A 69 1.33 15.80 -1.58
N THR A 70 1.92 14.88 -2.32
CA THR A 70 1.23 13.69 -2.82
C THR A 70 1.72 12.45 -2.10
N ALA A 71 0.79 11.59 -1.70
CA ALA A 71 1.11 10.33 -1.06
C ALA A 71 0.31 9.19 -1.69
N THR A 72 0.90 7.99 -1.73
CA THR A 72 0.20 6.76 -2.07
C THR A 72 0.60 5.66 -1.11
N TYR A 73 -0.37 4.91 -0.60
CA TYR A 73 -0.10 3.67 0.11
C TYR A 73 -0.25 2.47 -0.84
N MET A 74 0.63 1.48 -0.71
CA MET A 74 0.63 0.27 -1.55
C MET A 74 0.51 -0.99 -0.69
N LYS A 75 -0.34 -1.91 -1.11
CA LYS A 75 -0.46 -3.25 -0.53
C LYS A 75 -0.08 -4.31 -1.58
N GLY A 76 0.07 -5.57 -1.14
CA GLY A 76 0.21 -6.68 -2.07
C GLY A 76 -1.02 -6.80 -2.97
N ARG A 77 -0.86 -7.25 -4.22
CA ARG A 77 -1.93 -7.28 -5.23
C ARG A 77 -3.21 -8.04 -4.80
N ALA A 78 -3.08 -9.05 -3.95
CA ALA A 78 -4.22 -9.81 -3.42
C ALA A 78 -5.15 -8.98 -2.52
N ASN A 79 -4.73 -7.78 -2.12
CA ASN A 79 -5.58 -6.84 -1.40
C ASN A 79 -6.46 -6.00 -2.34
N TYR A 80 -6.32 -6.14 -3.66
CA TYR A 80 -7.09 -5.37 -4.63
C TYR A 80 -8.03 -6.27 -5.42
N LEU A 81 -9.24 -5.78 -5.67
CA LEU A 81 -10.20 -6.42 -6.56
C LEU A 81 -9.62 -6.48 -7.99
N CYS A 82 -9.77 -7.61 -8.67
CA CYS A 82 -9.47 -7.74 -10.08
C CYS A 82 -10.75 -7.58 -10.90
N LEU A 83 -10.89 -6.47 -11.63
CA LEU A 83 -12.06 -6.18 -12.46
C LEU A 83 -12.39 -7.32 -13.42
N HIS A 84 -11.37 -7.86 -14.10
CA HIS A 84 -11.53 -8.94 -15.06
C HIS A 84 -12.09 -10.22 -14.41
N ARG A 85 -11.52 -10.65 -13.28
CA ARG A 85 -11.96 -11.87 -12.58
C ARG A 85 -13.32 -11.69 -11.93
N PHE A 86 -13.55 -10.53 -11.34
CA PHE A 86 -14.84 -10.19 -10.75
C PHE A 86 -15.96 -10.22 -11.80
N GLU A 87 -15.74 -9.62 -12.98
CA GLU A 87 -16.72 -9.64 -14.06
C GLU A 87 -16.97 -11.08 -14.57
N ALA A 88 -15.93 -11.89 -14.74
CA ALA A 88 -16.07 -13.30 -15.12
C ALA A 88 -16.92 -14.10 -14.11
N GLN A 89 -16.66 -13.91 -12.81
CA GLN A 89 -17.39 -14.58 -11.72
C GLN A 89 -18.84 -14.08 -11.57
N TYR A 90 -19.09 -12.83 -11.97
CA TYR A 90 -20.41 -12.22 -11.94
C TYR A 90 -21.27 -12.66 -13.14
N GLN A 91 -20.68 -12.75 -14.34
CA GLN A 91 -21.37 -13.16 -15.57
C GLN A 91 -21.60 -14.67 -15.67
N ASN A 92 -20.66 -15.48 -15.17
CA ASN A 92 -20.74 -16.94 -15.18
C ASN A 92 -20.72 -17.48 -13.74
N PRO A 93 -21.81 -17.27 -12.97
CA PRO A 93 -21.84 -17.67 -11.58
C PRO A 93 -21.78 -19.20 -11.44
N THR A 94 -20.81 -19.69 -10.70
CA THR A 94 -20.82 -21.07 -10.19
C THR A 94 -21.84 -21.20 -9.06
N PRO A 95 -22.44 -22.38 -8.82
CA PRO A 95 -23.30 -22.61 -7.67
C PRO A 95 -22.59 -22.21 -6.37
N ARG A 96 -23.24 -21.38 -5.56
CA ARG A 96 -22.68 -20.82 -4.31
C ARG A 96 -23.77 -20.65 -3.26
N SER A 97 -23.37 -20.36 -2.03
CA SER A 97 -24.32 -20.12 -0.95
C SER A 97 -25.06 -18.79 -1.17
N ALA A 98 -26.28 -18.66 -0.62
CA ALA A 98 -27.01 -17.39 -0.64
C ALA A 98 -26.23 -16.25 0.02
N THR A 99 -25.38 -16.58 1.00
CA THR A 99 -24.48 -15.64 1.68
C THR A 99 -23.40 -15.12 0.74
N ASP A 100 -22.79 -15.98 -0.07
CA ASP A 100 -21.77 -15.56 -1.06
C ASP A 100 -22.38 -14.67 -2.15
N ASP A 101 -23.60 -14.96 -2.59
CA ASP A 101 -24.34 -14.10 -3.53
C ASP A 101 -24.60 -12.70 -2.95
N ALA A 102 -24.94 -12.63 -1.66
CA ALA A 102 -25.13 -11.36 -0.97
C ALA A 102 -23.81 -10.55 -0.86
N TYR A 103 -22.69 -11.22 -0.62
CA TYR A 103 -21.38 -10.56 -0.60
C TYR A 103 -20.99 -10.05 -1.98
N LEU A 104 -21.14 -10.83 -3.05
CA LEU A 104 -20.83 -10.39 -4.41
C LEU A 104 -21.70 -9.22 -4.86
N THR A 105 -22.97 -9.20 -4.46
CA THR A 105 -23.86 -8.06 -4.68
C THR A 105 -23.37 -6.81 -3.95
N THR A 106 -22.89 -6.97 -2.71
CA THR A 106 -22.28 -5.87 -1.93
C THR A 106 -21.02 -5.35 -2.60
N ILE A 107 -20.14 -6.25 -3.08
CA ILE A 107 -18.92 -5.89 -3.81
C ILE A 107 -19.26 -5.16 -5.12
N LYS A 108 -20.30 -5.58 -5.87
CA LYS A 108 -20.73 -4.89 -7.09
C LYS A 108 -21.17 -3.45 -6.81
N LYS A 109 -21.87 -3.22 -5.69
CA LYS A 109 -22.29 -1.87 -5.27
C LYS A 109 -21.08 -1.02 -4.86
N TRP A 110 -20.16 -1.58 -4.09
CA TRP A 110 -18.92 -0.92 -3.68
C TRP A 110 -18.02 -0.59 -4.88
N LEU A 111 -17.94 -1.47 -5.88
CA LEU A 111 -17.17 -1.25 -7.10
C LEU A 111 -17.58 0.03 -7.84
N ALA A 112 -18.85 0.45 -7.73
CA ALA A 112 -19.33 1.68 -8.37
C ALA A 112 -18.83 2.97 -7.69
N VAL A 113 -18.29 2.89 -6.47
CA VAL A 113 -17.89 4.06 -5.67
C VAL A 113 -16.42 4.05 -5.25
N THR A 114 -15.75 2.90 -5.27
CA THR A 114 -14.34 2.79 -4.86
C THR A 114 -13.40 3.44 -5.88
N GLU A 115 -12.41 4.18 -5.38
CA GLU A 115 -11.32 4.73 -6.20
C GLU A 115 -10.06 3.86 -6.16
N THR A 116 -9.91 3.05 -5.12
CA THR A 116 -8.68 2.27 -4.89
C THR A 116 -8.86 0.80 -5.21
N GLY A 117 -10.09 0.27 -5.11
CA GLY A 117 -10.37 -1.16 -5.20
C GLY A 117 -9.72 -1.99 -4.10
N ASP A 118 -9.34 -1.35 -2.99
CA ASP A 118 -8.72 -2.00 -1.83
C ASP A 118 -9.77 -2.73 -1.00
N ARG A 119 -9.48 -3.99 -0.68
CA ARG A 119 -10.29 -4.84 0.19
C ARG A 119 -10.61 -4.18 1.52
N ALA A 120 -9.70 -3.38 2.08
CA ALA A 120 -9.89 -2.75 3.38
C ALA A 120 -11.09 -1.79 3.42
N GLU A 121 -11.55 -1.27 2.26
CA GLU A 121 -12.75 -0.42 2.19
C GLU A 121 -14.06 -1.21 2.41
N LEU A 122 -14.03 -2.54 2.32
CA LEU A 122 -15.20 -3.41 2.49
C LEU A 122 -15.39 -3.82 3.96
N GLU A 123 -15.90 -2.89 4.78
CA GLU A 123 -16.13 -3.10 6.21
C GLU A 123 -17.20 -4.16 6.53
N ASN A 124 -18.23 -4.27 5.69
CA ASN A 124 -19.38 -5.19 5.91
C ASN A 124 -19.15 -6.61 5.35
N ILE A 125 -17.91 -6.97 5.06
CA ILE A 125 -17.54 -8.28 4.51
C ILE A 125 -16.45 -8.90 5.39
N PRO A 126 -16.53 -10.19 5.75
CA PRO A 126 -15.48 -10.88 6.51
C PRO A 126 -14.12 -10.81 5.81
N GLU A 127 -13.06 -10.44 6.54
CA GLU A 127 -11.70 -10.30 5.97
C GLU A 127 -11.19 -11.60 5.35
N ASP A 128 -11.57 -12.74 5.93
CA ASP A 128 -11.19 -14.09 5.53
C ASP A 128 -12.15 -14.72 4.51
N LEU A 129 -12.98 -13.91 3.83
CA LEU A 129 -13.93 -14.38 2.82
C LEU A 129 -13.21 -15.25 1.76
N PRO A 130 -13.48 -16.56 1.70
CA PRO A 130 -12.73 -17.47 0.82
C PRO A 130 -12.84 -17.10 -0.66
N SER A 131 -14.02 -16.63 -1.09
CA SER A 131 -14.29 -16.22 -2.47
C SER A 131 -13.54 -14.94 -2.89
N TRP A 132 -12.91 -14.21 -1.96
CA TRP A 132 -12.06 -13.08 -2.31
C TRP A 132 -10.86 -13.49 -3.17
N HIS A 133 -10.27 -14.66 -2.90
CA HIS A 133 -9.18 -15.19 -3.70
C HIS A 133 -9.59 -15.40 -5.18
N ASP A 134 -10.86 -15.65 -5.43
CA ASP A 134 -11.40 -15.90 -6.78
C ASP A 134 -11.58 -14.61 -7.60
N ILE A 135 -11.70 -13.47 -6.93
CA ILE A 135 -11.99 -12.17 -7.55
C ILE A 135 -10.88 -11.12 -7.36
N SER A 136 -9.86 -11.41 -6.56
CA SER A 136 -8.70 -10.52 -6.33
C SER A 136 -7.59 -10.69 -7.38
N ALA A 137 -6.64 -9.77 -7.43
CA ALA A 137 -5.47 -9.92 -8.30
C ALA A 137 -4.41 -10.85 -7.66
N THR A 138 -3.89 -11.83 -8.41
CA THR A 138 -2.81 -12.73 -7.95
C THR A 138 -1.59 -12.65 -8.89
N ASN A 139 -0.47 -13.24 -8.48
CA ASN A 139 0.75 -13.23 -9.30
C ASN A 139 0.59 -14.17 -10.50
N GLU A 140 -0.10 -15.28 -10.27
CA GLU A 140 -0.26 -16.42 -11.17
C GLU A 140 -1.26 -16.10 -12.29
N ASN A 141 -2.32 -15.34 -11.98
CA ASN A 141 -3.45 -15.13 -12.90
C ASN A 141 -3.45 -13.75 -13.57
N CYS A 142 -2.55 -12.84 -13.17
CA CYS A 142 -2.52 -11.51 -13.73
C CYS A 142 -1.80 -11.50 -15.08
N ILE A 143 -2.56 -11.24 -16.15
CA ILE A 143 -2.07 -11.14 -17.53
C ILE A 143 -1.43 -9.77 -17.86
N GLY A 144 -1.27 -8.90 -16.86
CA GLY A 144 -0.54 -7.63 -17.00
C GLY A 144 -1.12 -6.74 -18.09
N ARG A 145 -0.26 -6.28 -19.01
CA ARG A 145 -0.61 -5.33 -20.09
C ARG A 145 -1.60 -5.90 -21.11
N GLU A 146 -1.74 -7.21 -21.19
CA GLU A 146 -2.72 -7.86 -22.08
C GLU A 146 -4.14 -7.85 -21.50
N CYS A 147 -4.31 -7.38 -20.27
CA CYS A 147 -5.61 -7.27 -19.63
C CYS A 147 -6.49 -6.24 -20.35
N THR A 148 -7.69 -6.64 -20.74
CA THR A 148 -8.69 -5.74 -21.35
C THR A 148 -9.15 -4.62 -20.41
N GLN A 149 -8.91 -4.77 -19.11
CA GLN A 149 -9.22 -3.80 -18.06
C GLN A 149 -7.96 -3.09 -17.53
N TYR A 150 -6.84 -3.09 -18.27
CA TYR A 150 -5.55 -2.63 -17.78
C TYR A 150 -5.55 -1.17 -17.26
N GLU A 151 -6.21 -0.26 -17.99
CA GLU A 151 -6.26 1.16 -17.63
C GLU A 151 -7.07 1.43 -16.36
N GLU A 152 -8.17 0.69 -16.16
CA GLU A 152 -9.03 0.81 -14.99
C GLU A 152 -8.56 -0.08 -13.82
N CYS A 153 -7.57 -0.95 -14.06
CA CYS A 153 -7.08 -1.91 -13.08
C CYS A 153 -6.54 -1.19 -11.83
N PHE A 154 -7.14 -1.50 -10.69
CA PHE A 154 -6.76 -0.92 -9.40
C PHE A 154 -5.29 -1.11 -9.05
N VAL A 155 -4.70 -2.28 -9.34
CA VAL A 155 -3.28 -2.55 -9.12
C VAL A 155 -2.40 -1.67 -10.03
N THR A 156 -2.77 -1.54 -11.32
CA THR A 156 -2.05 -0.69 -12.27
C THR A 156 -2.14 0.78 -11.84
N ARG A 157 -3.34 1.27 -11.55
CA ARG A 157 -3.57 2.65 -11.10
C ARG A 157 -2.88 2.95 -9.77
N MET A 158 -2.84 1.99 -8.84
CA MET A 158 -2.07 2.14 -7.59
C MET A 158 -0.58 2.31 -7.87
N ARG A 159 0.00 1.49 -8.76
CA ARG A 159 1.43 1.62 -9.13
C ARG A 159 1.73 2.93 -9.84
N GLN A 160 0.84 3.39 -10.72
CA GLN A 160 0.97 4.68 -11.39
C GLN A 160 0.90 5.84 -10.39
N ARG A 161 -0.06 5.81 -9.45
CA ARG A 161 -0.16 6.80 -8.37
C ARG A 161 1.09 6.84 -7.49
N ALA A 162 1.60 5.69 -7.08
CA ALA A 162 2.84 5.59 -6.32
C ALA A 162 4.02 6.15 -7.12
N SER A 163 4.07 5.86 -8.42
CA SER A 163 5.10 6.38 -9.34
C SER A 163 5.10 7.90 -9.45
N ALA A 164 3.94 8.55 -9.24
CA ALA A 164 3.77 10.00 -9.28
C ALA A 164 3.73 10.66 -7.88
N SER A 165 3.89 9.89 -6.79
CA SER A 165 3.78 10.41 -5.42
C SER A 165 5.12 10.81 -4.82
N ASP A 166 5.11 11.88 -4.03
CA ASP A 166 6.23 12.32 -3.19
C ASP A 166 6.49 11.30 -2.07
N LEU A 167 5.42 10.80 -1.43
CA LEU A 167 5.50 9.80 -0.37
C LEU A 167 4.89 8.47 -0.85
N VAL A 168 5.62 7.37 -0.66
CA VAL A 168 5.12 6.02 -0.92
C VAL A 168 5.12 5.24 0.39
N ILE A 169 3.98 4.73 0.81
CA ILE A 169 3.84 4.04 2.10
C ILE A 169 3.54 2.57 1.86
N VAL A 170 4.33 1.69 2.43
CA VAL A 170 4.20 0.23 2.31
C VAL A 170 4.29 -0.43 3.68
N ASN A 171 3.94 -1.71 3.76
CA ASN A 171 4.34 -2.52 4.91
C ASN A 171 5.67 -3.25 4.65
N HIS A 172 6.28 -3.80 5.69
CA HIS A 172 7.53 -4.55 5.59
C HIS A 172 7.42 -5.78 4.67
N HIS A 173 6.27 -6.48 4.67
CA HIS A 173 6.06 -7.61 3.76
C HIS A 173 6.18 -7.21 2.28
N LEU A 174 5.57 -6.09 1.88
CA LEU A 174 5.68 -5.60 0.51
C LEU A 174 7.08 -5.10 0.19
N LEU A 175 7.77 -4.48 1.17
CA LEU A 175 9.16 -4.08 1.03
C LEU A 175 10.09 -5.28 0.76
N CYS A 176 9.98 -6.34 1.58
CA CYS A 176 10.78 -7.56 1.41
C CYS A 176 10.43 -8.30 0.12
N ALA A 177 9.14 -8.36 -0.23
CA ALA A 177 8.70 -8.94 -1.50
C ALA A 177 9.29 -8.19 -2.72
N ASP A 178 9.31 -6.85 -2.69
CA ASP A 178 9.92 -6.04 -3.74
C ASP A 178 11.44 -6.28 -3.83
N ALA A 179 12.13 -6.34 -2.69
CA ALA A 179 13.56 -6.64 -2.63
C ALA A 179 13.89 -8.01 -3.24
N ALA A 180 13.11 -9.06 -2.93
CA ALA A 180 13.28 -10.41 -3.48
C ALA A 180 13.04 -10.43 -5.00
N VAL A 181 12.03 -9.71 -5.50
CA VAL A 181 11.77 -9.58 -6.94
C VAL A 181 12.92 -8.87 -7.65
N ARG A 182 13.45 -7.78 -7.10
CA ARG A 182 14.58 -7.03 -7.68
C ARG A 182 15.87 -7.84 -7.74
N GLN A 183 16.07 -8.79 -6.82
CA GLN A 183 17.22 -9.69 -6.83
C GLN A 183 17.09 -10.82 -7.87
N SER A 184 15.88 -11.36 -8.03
CA SER A 184 15.62 -12.56 -8.85
C SER A 184 15.20 -12.26 -10.28
N ALA A 185 14.68 -11.06 -10.56
CA ALA A 185 14.14 -10.68 -11.87
C ALA A 185 14.38 -9.21 -12.20
N TYR A 186 14.29 -8.86 -13.49
CA TYR A 186 14.15 -7.48 -13.96
C TYR A 186 12.70 -7.02 -13.68
N GLY A 187 12.42 -6.63 -12.44
CA GLY A 187 11.11 -6.14 -12.04
C GLY A 187 11.17 -5.25 -10.81
N GLU A 188 10.30 -4.24 -10.79
CA GLU A 188 10.06 -3.43 -9.60
C GLU A 188 8.56 -3.32 -9.31
N VAL A 189 8.21 -3.45 -8.04
CA VAL A 189 6.85 -3.28 -7.54
C VAL A 189 6.71 -1.89 -6.93
N ILE A 190 7.64 -1.53 -6.05
CA ILE A 190 7.72 -0.22 -5.40
C ILE A 190 8.60 0.70 -6.27
N PRO A 191 8.17 1.93 -6.60
CA PRO A 191 8.99 2.84 -7.39
C PRO A 191 10.25 3.29 -6.64
N THR A 192 11.27 3.72 -7.38
CA THR A 192 12.51 4.25 -6.78
C THR A 192 12.25 5.56 -6.02
N CYS A 193 12.74 5.64 -4.78
CA CYS A 193 12.68 6.81 -3.91
C CYS A 193 14.09 7.26 -3.53
N ASP A 194 14.26 8.53 -3.17
CA ASP A 194 15.56 9.11 -2.77
C ASP A 194 15.99 8.59 -1.39
N TYR A 195 15.02 8.42 -0.49
CA TYR A 195 15.22 7.94 0.87
C TYR A 195 14.17 6.90 1.25
N ALA A 196 14.49 6.09 2.26
CA ALA A 196 13.57 5.17 2.89
C ALA A 196 13.58 5.34 4.41
N VAL A 197 12.38 5.35 5.02
CA VAL A 197 12.17 5.21 6.45
C VAL A 197 11.64 3.82 6.74
N ILE A 198 12.32 3.10 7.62
CA ILE A 198 11.85 1.83 8.15
C ILE A 198 11.32 2.08 9.56
N ASP A 199 10.01 2.22 9.66
CA ASP A 199 9.28 2.35 10.90
C ASP A 199 9.04 0.98 11.53
N GLU A 200 9.12 0.85 12.85
CA GLU A 200 9.06 -0.44 13.57
C GLU A 200 10.07 -1.47 13.06
N ALA A 201 11.28 -0.99 12.72
CA ALA A 201 12.38 -1.78 12.14
C ALA A 201 12.75 -3.05 12.93
N HIS A 202 12.39 -3.15 14.21
CA HIS A 202 12.56 -4.36 15.01
C HIS A 202 11.77 -5.57 14.45
N GLN A 203 10.70 -5.34 13.68
CA GLN A 203 9.92 -6.39 13.01
C GLN A 203 10.50 -6.82 11.66
N LEU A 204 11.43 -6.02 11.10
CA LEU A 204 11.92 -6.23 9.75
C LEU A 204 12.70 -7.54 9.62
N GLU A 205 13.53 -7.88 10.62
CA GLU A 205 14.36 -9.09 10.60
C GLU A 205 13.50 -10.35 10.44
N GLU A 206 12.49 -10.51 11.28
CA GLU A 206 11.58 -11.66 11.23
C GLU A 206 10.87 -11.76 9.87
N ILE A 207 10.35 -10.63 9.36
CA ILE A 207 9.63 -10.60 8.08
C ILE A 207 10.56 -10.90 6.90
N ALA A 208 11.81 -10.42 6.93
CA ALA A 208 12.78 -10.64 5.87
C ALA A 208 13.13 -12.12 5.69
N THR A 209 13.08 -12.94 6.76
CA THR A 209 13.36 -14.39 6.67
C THR A 209 12.30 -15.21 5.93
N GLN A 210 11.16 -14.60 5.59
CA GLN A 210 10.03 -15.27 4.92
C GLN A 210 10.08 -15.17 3.38
N TYR A 211 11.06 -14.46 2.82
CA TYR A 211 11.22 -14.20 1.38
C TYR A 211 12.58 -14.70 0.89
#